data_AF-K6XAX1-F1
#
_entry.id   AF-K6XAX1-F1
#
_cell.length_a   1.000
_cell.length_b   1.000
_cell.length_c   1.000
_cell.angle_alpha   90.00
_cell.angle_beta   90.00
_cell.angle_gamma   90.00
#
_symmetry.space_group_name_H-M   'P 1'
#
loop_
_entity.id
_entity.type
_entity.pdbx_description
1 polymer ?
#
loop_
_entity_poly.entity_id
_entity_poly.type
_entity_poly.pdbx_seq_one_letter_code
_entity_poly.pdbx_strand_id
1 'polypeptide(L)'
;MAQQMTIRVDDEAAAFVDRASKAGEGSRADVINRALQREMRRRLAIADAAIYAENADPDLESDAYEAWTRANADIVGRDLD
;
A
#
# COMPACT_ATOMS: atom_id res chain seq x y z
N MET A 1 5.25 17.86 -3.74
CA MET A 1 5.36 18.94 -2.74
C MET A 1 4.99 18.38 -1.37
N ALA A 2 5.63 18.83 -0.29
CA ALA A 2 5.32 18.38 1.07
C ALA A 2 4.63 19.49 1.87
N GLN A 3 3.70 19.12 2.75
CA GLN A 3 3.01 20.04 3.66
C GLN A 3 3.35 19.69 5.11
N GLN A 4 3.67 20.69 5.92
CA GLN A 4 3.96 20.50 7.34
C GLN A 4 2.67 20.50 8.16
N MET A 5 2.55 19.56 9.09
CA MET A 5 1.45 19.48 10.06
C MET A 5 1.92 18.95 11.41
N THR A 6 1.18 19.27 12.47
CA THR A 6 1.39 18.70 13.80
C THR A 6 0.33 17.63 14.06
N ILE A 7 0.78 16.43 14.44
CA ILE A 7 -0.10 15.30 14.75
C ILE A 7 0.15 14.83 16.18
N ARG A 8 -0.88 14.25 16.80
CA ARG A 8 -0.75 13.49 18.05
C ARG A 8 -0.74 12.02 17.71
N VAL A 9 0.20 11.29 18.27
CA VAL A 9 0.35 9.84 18.15
C VAL A 9 0.59 9.28 19.55
N ASP A 10 0.36 7.99 19.73
CA ASP A 10 0.75 7.32 20.96
C ASP A 10 2.28 7.21 21.11
N ASP A 11 2.73 6.96 22.34
CA ASP A 11 4.15 6.91 22.68
C ASP A 11 4.89 5.79 21.93
N GLU A 12 4.21 4.69 21.63
CA GLU A 12 4.80 3.54 20.94
C GLU A 12 5.09 3.86 19.47
N ALA A 13 4.14 4.49 18.78
CA ALA A 13 4.29 4.96 17.41
C ALA A 13 5.37 6.03 17.30
N ALA A 14 5.42 6.99 18.24
CA ALA A 14 6.50 7.97 18.30
C ALA A 14 7.87 7.28 18.48
N ALA A 15 7.96 6.34 19.41
CA ALA A 15 9.19 5.60 19.66
C ALA A 15 9.61 4.72 18.47
N PHE A 16 8.65 4.14 17.74
CA PHE A 16 8.90 3.39 16.51
C PHE A 16 9.56 4.27 15.44
N VAL A 17 8.97 5.43 15.15
CA VAL A 17 9.49 6.38 14.15
C VAL A 17 10.89 6.86 14.54
N ASP A 18 11.10 7.13 15.83
CA ASP A 18 12.40 7.55 16.36
C ASP A 18 13.48 6.48 16.21
N ARG A 19 13.15 5.21 16.50
CA ARG A 19 14.09 4.10 16.33
C ARG A 19 14.45 3.91 14.86
N ALA A 20 13.48 3.89 13.96
CA ALA A 20 13.71 3.72 12.52
C ALA A 20 14.60 4.83 11.95
N SER A 21 14.36 6.07 12.35
CA SER A 21 15.19 7.20 11.90
C SER A 21 16.62 7.12 12.45
N LYS A 22 16.79 6.74 13.72
CA LYS A 22 18.12 6.49 14.32
C LYS A 22 18.86 5.31 13.68
N ALA A 23 18.14 4.32 13.16
CA ALA A 23 18.70 3.20 12.40
C ALA A 23 19.14 3.58 10.98
N GLY A 24 18.87 4.81 10.53
CA GLY A 24 19.25 5.29 9.20
C GLY A 24 18.22 4.99 8.10
N GLU A 25 16.98 4.63 8.46
CA GLU A 25 15.92 4.33 7.48
C GLU A 25 15.29 5.57 6.81
N GLY A 26 15.86 6.75 7.07
CA GLY A 26 15.40 8.07 6.60
C GLY A 26 15.09 9.03 7.75
N SER A 27 14.63 10.23 7.42
CA SER A 27 14.10 11.16 8.41
C SER A 27 12.78 10.63 8.99
N ARG A 28 12.36 11.16 10.15
CA ARG A 28 11.03 10.83 10.72
C ARG A 28 9.90 11.03 9.70
N ALA A 29 9.98 12.09 8.91
CA ALA A 29 9.00 12.39 7.87
C ALA A 29 9.03 11.33 6.76
N ASP A 30 10.20 10.84 6.35
CA ASP A 30 10.32 9.77 5.33
C ASP A 30 9.70 8.46 5.82
N VAL A 31 9.98 8.09 7.08
CA VAL A 31 9.41 6.89 7.72
C VAL A 31 7.88 6.99 7.78
N ILE A 32 7.35 8.13 8.25
CA ILE A 32 5.91 8.37 8.33
C ILE A 32 5.28 8.36 6.94
N ASN A 33 5.86 9.06 5.97
CA ASN A 33 5.34 9.12 4.61
C ASN A 33 5.29 7.73 3.97
N ARG A 34 6.35 6.92 4.12
CA ARG A 34 6.38 5.55 3.60
C ARG A 34 5.28 4.68 4.22
N ALA A 35 5.04 4.81 5.54
CA ALA A 35 3.95 4.11 6.21
C ALA A 35 2.56 4.57 5.69
N LEU A 36 2.36 5.87 5.51
CA LEU A 36 1.12 6.43 4.97
C LEU A 36 0.86 6.00 3.53
N GLN A 37 1.88 6.02 2.67
CA GLN A 37 1.75 5.56 1.27
C GLN A 37 1.32 4.09 1.21
N ARG A 38 1.88 3.23 2.07
CA ARG A 38 1.48 1.83 2.16
C ARG A 38 0.00 1.68 2.53
N GLU A 39 -0.49 2.47 3.49
CA GLU A 39 -1.91 2.44 3.89
C GLU A 39 -2.83 3.00 2.80
N MET A 40 -2.41 4.07 2.12
CA MET A 40 -3.15 4.62 0.97
C MET A 40 -3.28 3.58 -0.15
N ARG A 41 -2.18 2.91 -0.53
CA ARG A 41 -2.19 1.81 -1.51
C ARG A 41 -3.11 0.68 -1.08
N ARG A 42 -3.05 0.27 0.20
CA ARG A 42 -3.93 -0.77 0.75
C ARG A 42 -5.41 -0.40 0.61
N ARG A 43 -5.78 0.84 0.93
CA ARG A 43 -7.18 1.30 0.84
C ARG A 43 -7.68 1.33 -0.60
N LEU A 44 -6.83 1.77 -1.54
CA LEU A 44 -7.16 1.73 -2.97
C LEU A 44 -7.41 0.28 -3.42
N ALA A 45 -6.50 -0.64 -3.12
CA ALA A 45 -6.67 -2.05 -3.49
C ALA A 45 -7.95 -2.68 -2.89
N ILE A 46 -8.32 -2.32 -1.66
CA ILE A 46 -9.57 -2.78 -1.04
C ILE A 46 -10.80 -2.18 -1.76
N ALA A 47 -10.74 -0.90 -2.12
CA ALA A 47 -11.83 -0.25 -2.85
C ALA A 47 -12.00 -0.86 -4.25
N ASP A 48 -10.90 -1.11 -4.96
CA ASP A 48 -10.92 -1.75 -6.27
C ASP A 48 -11.47 -3.18 -6.18
N ALA A 49 -11.02 -3.96 -5.19
CA ALA A 49 -11.54 -5.30 -4.95
C ALA A 49 -13.06 -5.31 -4.66
N ALA A 50 -13.59 -4.29 -3.97
CA ALA A 50 -15.03 -4.15 -3.76
C ALA A 50 -15.77 -3.88 -5.08
N ILE A 51 -15.22 -3.04 -5.96
CA ILE A 51 -15.80 -2.78 -7.29
C ILE A 51 -15.84 -4.06 -8.12
N TYR A 52 -14.75 -4.84 -8.12
CA TYR A 52 -14.69 -6.12 -8.83
C TYR A 52 -15.64 -7.15 -8.23
N ALA A 53 -15.83 -7.17 -6.91
CA ALA A 53 -16.77 -8.08 -6.26
C ALA A 53 -18.24 -7.75 -6.57
N GLU A 54 -18.58 -6.46 -6.72
CA GLU A 54 -19.93 -6.01 -7.08
C GLU A 54 -20.26 -6.25 -8.56
N ASN A 55 -19.24 -6.24 -9.43
CA ASN A 55 -19.38 -6.46 -10.87
C ASN A 55 -18.78 -7.82 -11.25
N ALA A 56 -19.55 -8.89 -11.04
CA ALA A 56 -19.20 -10.21 -11.55
C ALA A 56 -19.18 -10.16 -13.09
N ASP A 57 -17.99 -9.98 -13.66
CA ASP A 57 -17.75 -9.97 -15.09
C ASP A 57 -17.35 -11.39 -15.53
N PRO A 58 -18.17 -12.07 -16.36
CA PRO A 58 -17.89 -13.43 -16.82
C PRO A 58 -16.55 -13.57 -17.54
N ASP A 59 -16.03 -12.50 -18.15
CA ASP A 59 -14.73 -12.53 -18.81
C ASP A 59 -13.57 -12.57 -17.80
N LEU A 60 -13.76 -11.95 -16.62
CA LEU A 60 -12.81 -12.02 -15.50
C LEU A 60 -12.85 -13.36 -14.76
N GLU A 61 -13.94 -14.12 -14.91
CA GLU A 61 -14.07 -15.48 -14.39
C GLU A 61 -13.59 -16.55 -15.39
N SER A 62 -13.07 -16.15 -16.55
CA SER A 62 -12.61 -17.09 -17.57
C SER A 62 -11.27 -17.75 -17.23
N ASP A 63 -11.12 -19.02 -17.60
CA ASP A 63 -9.86 -19.77 -17.48
C ASP A 63 -8.68 -19.05 -18.17
N ALA A 64 -8.99 -18.32 -19.25
CA ALA A 64 -8.01 -17.53 -19.99
C ALA A 64 -7.49 -16.34 -19.18
N TYR A 65 -8.37 -15.63 -18.46
CA TYR A 65 -7.98 -14.55 -17.57
C TYR A 65 -7.19 -15.10 -16.37
N GLU A 66 -7.63 -16.19 -15.75
CA GLU A 66 -6.90 -16.80 -14.63
C GLU A 66 -5.47 -17.23 -15.04
N ALA A 67 -5.33 -17.85 -16.22
CA ALA A 67 -4.04 -18.24 -16.78
C ALA A 67 -3.13 -17.02 -17.02
N TRP A 68 -3.69 -15.91 -17.54
CA TRP A 68 -2.96 -14.67 -17.73
C TRP A 68 -2.51 -14.06 -16.39
N THR A 69 -3.40 -13.98 -15.41
CA THR A 69 -3.10 -13.38 -14.09
C THR A 69 -2.00 -14.17 -13.38
N ARG A 70 -2.05 -15.51 -13.43
CA ARG A 70 -1.01 -16.36 -12.85
C ARG A 70 0.35 -16.17 -13.53
N ALA A 71 0.37 -16.02 -14.86
CA ALA A 71 1.59 -15.79 -15.61
C ALA A 71 2.20 -14.39 -15.38
N ASN A 72 1.40 -13.42 -14.94
CA ASN A 72 1.80 -12.02 -14.79
C ASN A 72 1.79 -11.53 -13.33
N ALA A 73 1.50 -12.39 -12.36
CA ALA A 73 1.39 -12.03 -10.95
C ALA A 73 2.66 -11.35 -10.40
N ASP A 74 3.84 -11.82 -10.81
CA ASP A 74 5.12 -11.23 -10.41
C ASP A 74 5.36 -9.85 -11.02
N ILE A 75 4.78 -9.56 -12.19
CA ILE A 75 4.88 -8.26 -12.85
C ILE A 75 3.97 -7.27 -12.14
N VAL A 76 2.72 -7.66 -11.90
CA VAL A 76 1.75 -6.85 -11.15
C VAL A 76 2.23 -6.62 -9.72
N GLY A 77 2.83 -7.62 -9.07
CA GLY A 77 3.38 -7.50 -7.73
C GLY A 77 4.54 -6.51 -7.61
N ARG A 78 5.37 -6.36 -8.65
CA ARG A 78 6.48 -5.39 -8.66
C ARG A 78 6.02 -3.93 -8.76
N ASP A 79 4.88 -3.67 -9.39
CA ASP A 79 4.31 -2.32 -9.46
C ASP A 79 3.67 -1.89 -8.11
N LEU A 80 3.53 -2.82 -7.16
CA LEU A 80 2.92 -2.59 -5.84
C LEU A 80 3.94 -2.32 -4.72
N ASP A 81 5.25 -2.42 -4.99
CA ASP A 81 6.33 -2.12 -4.03
C ASP A 81 6.88 -0.70 -4.22
#